data_AF-A0A2P0QL39-F1
#
_entry.id   AF-A0A2P0QL39-F1
#
_cell.length_a   1.000
_cell.length_b   1.000
_cell.length_c   1.000
_cell.angle_alpha   90.00
_cell.angle_beta   90.00
_cell.angle_gamma   90.00
#
_symmetry.space_group_name_H-M   'P 1'
#
loop_
_entity.id
_entity.type
_entity.pdbx_description
1 polymer ?
#
loop_
_entity_poly.entity_id
_entity_poly.type
_entity_poly.pdbx_seq_one_letter_code
_entity_poly.pdbx_strand_id
1 'polypeptide(L)' 'MTAQKHVKETNRDENCTPCSQGQSTHAPQGLPPRSKIDVKHVILVLSGKGGVGKSTVSVNLASALSAHG' A
#
# COMPACT_ATOMS: atom_id res chain seq x y z
N MET A 1 4.93 14.37 -38.80
CA MET A 1 4.46 12.99 -38.60
C MET A 1 3.94 12.88 -37.17
N THR A 2 2.64 13.10 -37.00
CA THR A 2 1.90 13.08 -35.73
C THR A 2 1.36 11.67 -35.51
N ALA A 3 1.74 11.02 -34.41
CA ALA A 3 1.12 9.78 -33.96
C ALA A 3 0.26 10.10 -32.73
N GLN A 4 -1.04 10.21 -32.95
CA GLN A 4 -2.04 10.18 -31.89
C GLN A 4 -2.25 8.72 -31.46
N LYS A 5 -2.29 8.44 -30.16
CA LYS A 5 -2.99 7.28 -29.63
C LYS A 5 -4.08 7.75 -28.68
N HIS A 6 -5.29 7.73 -29.24
CA HIS A 6 -6.55 7.77 -28.54
C HIS A 6 -6.89 6.34 -28.12
N VAL A 7 -7.06 6.10 -26.82
CA VAL A 7 -7.86 4.97 -26.32
C VAL A 7 -8.74 5.55 -25.21
N LYS A 8 -10.04 5.61 -25.46
CA LYS A 8 -11.05 6.08 -24.51
C LYS A 8 -11.89 4.88 -24.03
N GLU A 9 -12.02 4.83 -22.71
CA GLU A 9 -13.08 4.26 -21.87
C GLU A 9 -13.42 2.77 -21.91
N THR A 10 -13.36 2.15 -20.72
CA THR A 10 -14.53 1.42 -20.21
C THR A 10 -14.65 1.61 -18.69
N ASN A 11 -15.79 2.19 -18.31
CA ASN A 11 -16.52 2.06 -17.05
C ASN A 11 -15.71 2.19 -15.74
N ARG A 12 -15.60 3.43 -15.24
CA ARG A 12 -15.43 3.65 -13.80
C ARG A 12 -16.81 3.92 -13.22
N ASP A 13 -17.22 3.10 -12.26
CA ASP A 13 -18.31 3.43 -11.38
C ASP A 13 -18.03 4.79 -10.71
N GLU A 14 -18.83 5.77 -11.08
CA GLU A 14 -18.84 7.18 -10.66
C GLU A 14 -19.25 7.31 -9.18
N ASN A 15 -18.44 6.80 -8.25
CA ASN A 15 -18.45 7.22 -6.85
C ASN A 15 -17.10 6.95 -6.17
N CYS A 16 -16.03 7.50 -6.75
CA CYS A 16 -14.77 7.66 -6.05
C CYS A 16 -14.41 9.13 -6.13
N THR A 17 -14.76 9.90 -5.10
CA THR A 17 -14.17 11.22 -4.88
C THR A 17 -12.65 11.04 -4.81
N PRO A 18 -11.85 11.54 -5.77
CA PRO A 18 -10.41 11.44 -5.65
C PRO A 18 -9.99 12.48 -4.60
N CYS A 19 -9.75 12.03 -3.37
CA CYS A 19 -9.00 12.84 -2.43
C CYS A 19 -7.61 13.06 -3.05
N SER A 20 -7.35 14.30 -3.47
CA SER A 20 -6.03 14.78 -3.86
C SER A 20 -5.12 14.77 -2.63
N GLN A 21 -4.66 13.58 -2.24
CA GLN A 21 -3.58 13.43 -1.27
C GLN A 21 -2.29 13.50 -2.08
N GLY A 22 -1.54 14.58 -1.83
CA GLY A 22 -0.40 15.02 -2.61
C GLY A 22 0.46 13.86 -3.09
N GLN A 23 0.58 13.75 -4.41
CA GLN A 23 1.67 13.00 -5.03
C GLN A 23 2.94 13.78 -4.71
N SER A 24 3.57 13.42 -3.60
CA SER A 24 4.94 13.83 -3.32
C SER A 24 5.78 13.33 -4.49
N THR A 25 6.22 14.26 -5.33
CA THR A 25 7.27 14.05 -6.32
C THR A 25 8.58 13.82 -5.58
N HIS A 26 8.71 12.66 -4.95
CA HIS A 26 10.00 12.18 -4.47
C HIS A 26 10.60 11.35 -5.62
N ALA A 27 11.70 11.87 -6.17
CA ALA A 27 12.65 11.07 -6.93
C ALA A 27 12.89 9.74 -6.19
N PRO A 28 13.21 8.62 -6.86
CA PRO A 28 13.42 7.34 -6.19
C PRO A 28 14.67 7.43 -5.31
N GLN A 29 14.53 8.03 -4.13
CA GLN A 29 15.46 7.81 -3.04
C GLN A 29 15.28 6.34 -2.71
N GLY A 30 16.38 5.59 -2.79
CA GLY A 30 16.38 4.19 -2.41
C GLY A 30 15.73 4.01 -1.04
N LEU A 31 15.21 2.80 -0.80
CA LEU A 31 14.60 2.49 0.49
C LEU A 31 15.55 2.92 1.62
N PRO A 32 15.02 3.56 2.69
CA PRO A 32 15.85 3.95 3.81
C PRO A 32 16.62 2.74 4.34
N PRO A 33 17.84 2.94 4.87
CA PRO A 33 18.61 1.87 5.46
C PRO A 33 17.76 1.08 6.46
N ARG A 34 17.79 -0.25 6.38
CA ARG A 34 17.05 -1.07 7.35
C ARG A 34 17.51 -0.72 8.75
N SER A 35 16.55 -0.49 9.63
CA SER A 35 16.82 -0.31 11.05
C SER A 35 17.54 -1.56 11.58
N LYS A 36 18.54 -1.35 12.45
CA LYS A 36 19.24 -2.45 13.13
C LYS A 36 18.31 -3.01 14.20
N ILE A 37 17.53 -4.02 13.83
CA ILE A 37 16.63 -4.78 14.69
C ILE A 37 16.96 -6.26 14.53
N ASP A 38 17.15 -6.95 15.65
CA ASP A 38 17.44 -8.39 15.66
C ASP A 38 16.15 -9.18 15.48
N VAL A 39 15.71 -9.31 14.21
CA VAL A 39 14.47 -10.00 13.85
C VAL A 39 14.71 -10.92 12.65
N LYS A 40 14.16 -12.13 12.70
CA LYS A 40 14.29 -13.12 11.61
C LYS A 40 13.39 -12.79 10.41
N HIS A 41 12.19 -12.28 10.68
CA HIS A 41 11.18 -12.02 9.65
C HIS A 41 10.50 -10.67 9.87
N VAL A 42 10.24 -9.95 8.79
CA VAL A 42 9.49 -8.69 8.78
C VAL A 42 8.27 -8.88 7.89
N ILE A 43 7.07 -8.72 8.45
CA ILE A 43 5.80 -8.90 7.75
C ILE A 43 5.08 -7.55 7.67
N LEU A 44 4.74 -7.14 6.46
CA LEU A 44 4.06 -5.88 6.17
C LEU A 44 2.59 -6.14 5.85
N VAL A 45 1.68 -5.59 6.66
CA VAL A 45 0.23 -5.64 6.43
C VAL A 45 -0.23 -4.31 5.85
N LEU A 46 -0.66 -4.31 4.58
CA LEU A 46 -1.09 -3.12 3.85
C LEU A 46 -2.48 -3.25 3.23
N SER A 47 -3.09 -2.10 2.93
CA SER A 47 -4.31 -1.98 2.15
C SER A 47 -4.50 -0.54 1.68
N GLY A 48 -4.97 -0.40 0.44
CA GLY A 48 -5.22 0.89 -0.22
C GLY A 48 -6.54 1.56 0.16
N LYS A 49 -7.42 0.94 0.95
CA LYS A 49 -8.69 1.54 1.39
C LYS A 49 -8.74 1.69 2.93
N GLY A 50 -9.49 2.69 3.40
CA GLY A 50 -9.78 2.88 4.83
C GLY A 50 -10.71 1.78 5.36
N GLY A 51 -10.61 1.44 6.65
CA GLY A 51 -11.60 0.57 7.31
C GLY A 51 -11.54 -0.93 7.00
N VAL A 52 -10.64 -1.40 6.14
CA VAL A 52 -10.54 -2.84 5.76
C VAL A 52 -10.00 -3.77 6.86
N GLY A 53 -9.73 -3.26 8.07
CA GLY A 53 -9.22 -4.06 9.18
C GLY A 53 -7.71 -4.33 9.20
N LYS A 54 -6.86 -3.51 8.55
CA LYS A 54 -5.38 -3.66 8.61
C LYS A 54 -4.87 -3.89 10.03
N SER A 55 -5.19 -2.99 10.97
CA SER A 55 -4.74 -3.10 12.36
C SER A 55 -5.32 -4.31 13.08
N THR A 56 -6.58 -4.65 12.80
CA THR A 56 -7.25 -5.83 13.36
C THR A 56 -6.55 -7.11 12.94
N VAL A 57 -6.23 -7.24 11.64
CA VAL A 57 -5.49 -8.39 11.12
C VAL A 57 -4.07 -8.42 11.69
N SER A 58 -3.36 -7.29 11.75
CA SER A 58 -2.01 -7.24 12.30
C SER A 58 -1.93 -7.74 13.74
N VAL A 59 -2.84 -7.30 14.62
CA VAL A 59 -2.84 -7.72 16.04
C VAL A 59 -3.18 -9.19 16.18
N ASN A 60 -4.20 -9.68 15.46
CA ASN A 60 -4.59 -11.09 15.53
C ASN A 60 -3.51 -12.01 14.95
N LEU A 61 -2.88 -11.61 13.84
CA LEU A 61 -1.76 -12.34 13.24
C LEU A 61 -0.58 -12.43 14.22
N ALA A 62 -0.20 -11.32 14.86
CA ALA A 62 0.86 -11.31 15.87
C ALA A 62 0.52 -12.22 17.06
N SER A 63 -0.73 -12.18 17.54
CA SER A 63 -1.18 -13.06 18.63
C SER A 63 -1.13 -14.54 18.25
N ALA A 64 -1.52 -14.89 17.02
CA ALA A 64 -1.50 -16.27 16.55
C ALA A 64 -0.07 -16.80 16.40
N LEU A 65 0.84 -16.01 15.82
CA LEU A 65 2.26 -16.37 15.70
C LEU A 65 2.91 -16.53 17.08
N SER A 66 2.65 -15.59 18.00
CA SER A 66 3.14 -15.69 19.39
C SER A 66 2.68 -16.98 20.08
N ALA A 67 1.46 -17.44 19.79
CA ALA A 67 0.93 -18.68 20.35
C ALA A 67 1.52 -19.96 19.72
N HIS A 68 2.11 -19.89 18.52
CA HIS A 68 2.61 -21.07 17.78
C HIS A 68 4.13 -21.25 17.82
N GLY A 69 4.89 -20.29 18.36
CA GLY A 69 6.36 -20.35 18.48
C GLY A 69 7.10 -20.29 17.15
#